data_AF-A0A928UAF0-F1
#
_entry.id   AF-A0A928UAF0-F1
#
_cell.length_a   1.000
_cell.length_b   1.000
_cell.length_c   1.000
_cell.angle_alpha   90.00
_cell.angle_beta   90.00
_cell.angle_gamma   90.00
#
_symmetry.space_group_name_H-M   'P 1'
#
loop_
_entity.id
_entity.type
_entity.pdbx_description
1 polymer ?
#
loop_
_entity_poly.entity_id
_entity_poly.type
_entity_poly.pdbx_seq_one_letter_code
_entity_poly.pdbx_strand_id
1 'polypeptide(L)'
;MIGNNNSSNKKGKGPRYMKIAFGFIRAMGRLVFFGVFFIFILQQADAQVISKINWSLVYVDSQELVKESGAGTNAIDGASTTRWHTKWYGGSDPLPHEIQVDLGTVYNVSGFRYLPNQLNGRVKDWEFYVSASTADWGTPVATGTFANSATEKEIVFTAKAGQYIRLRALSEVNGNQWTHIAEINVLGVVSGNQAPNGVIDTPGGNVTISVGDSVDFMGTGTDPDGNVPLTYLWSFGSGSGISDTTAEDPGVVVFNNSGVFIATFTVTDVLGLSDPTPATRTITVQAPAISKTNWSLVYVDSEELVKENGAGINAIDGASTTRWHTKWYGGSDPLPHEIQVDLGAVYNVSGFRYLPNQLNGRIKDWEFYVSTSTADWGTPVATGTFANSATEKEIVFTAKAGQYIRLRALSEVNGNQWTHIAELNVLGVVSVNQSPDGVIDTPVGNVTINVGDFVDFTGTGTDPDGNVPLTYLWNFGIGSGIADATTEDPGVMQFNNAGVFAVTFTVTDALGLSDPTPGTREITVNVPNQPPDGVIDTPVGNVTINVGDFVGFTGTGTDPDGNVPLTYLWNFGIGSGIADATTEDQG
;
A
#
# COMPACT_ATOMS: atom_id res chain seq x y z
N MET A 1 -43.41 13.90 -35.13
CA MET A 1 -44.52 12.94 -34.94
C MET A 1 -44.22 12.16 -33.66
N ILE A 2 -44.87 12.54 -32.55
CA ILE A 2 -45.85 11.74 -31.77
C ILE A 2 -45.19 10.49 -31.11
N GLY A 3 -45.20 10.27 -29.79
CA GLY A 3 -45.88 10.99 -28.72
C GLY A 3 -45.67 10.39 -27.31
N ASN A 4 -46.13 11.20 -26.36
CA ASN A 4 -46.43 10.96 -24.94
C ASN A 4 -47.18 9.67 -24.59
N ASN A 5 -47.02 9.21 -23.33
CA ASN A 5 -48.06 8.82 -22.35
C ASN A 5 -47.34 8.26 -21.09
N ASN A 6 -47.40 8.77 -19.86
CA ASN A 6 -48.40 9.37 -18.97
C ASN A 6 -49.33 8.38 -18.21
N SER A 7 -49.17 8.41 -16.88
CA SER A 7 -50.11 8.08 -15.78
C SER A 7 -50.32 6.64 -15.31
N SER A 8 -50.14 6.42 -14.00
CA SER A 8 -51.28 6.16 -13.10
C SER A 8 -50.91 6.41 -11.62
N ASN A 9 -51.94 6.68 -10.84
CA ASN A 9 -51.96 7.34 -9.53
C ASN A 9 -52.77 6.46 -8.57
N LYS A 10 -52.37 6.28 -7.29
CA LYS A 10 -53.26 6.24 -6.10
C LYS A 10 -52.58 5.84 -4.76
N LYS A 11 -52.62 6.80 -3.82
CA LYS A 11 -53.09 6.75 -2.41
C LYS A 11 -52.67 5.62 -1.44
N GLY A 12 -52.07 6.02 -0.30
CA GLY A 12 -52.77 5.96 1.00
C GLY A 12 -52.02 5.44 2.26
N LYS A 13 -51.98 6.33 3.29
CA LYS A 13 -51.96 6.12 4.76
C LYS A 13 -50.63 5.77 5.48
N GLY A 14 -50.24 6.64 6.44
CA GLY A 14 -49.15 6.41 7.41
C GLY A 14 -49.62 5.95 8.81
N PRO A 15 -48.73 5.95 9.83
CA PRO A 15 -49.10 6.03 11.25
C PRO A 15 -48.25 7.06 12.03
N ARG A 16 -48.86 8.03 12.76
CA ARG A 16 -49.26 8.04 14.19
C ARG A 16 -48.12 8.27 15.21
N TYR A 17 -48.13 9.48 15.77
CA TYR A 17 -47.38 9.97 16.92
C TYR A 17 -47.87 9.35 18.25
N MET A 18 -46.94 9.05 19.15
CA MET A 18 -47.20 8.68 20.54
C MET A 18 -46.84 9.86 21.47
N LYS A 19 -47.82 10.28 22.28
CA LYS A 19 -47.71 11.30 23.33
C LYS A 19 -47.13 10.68 24.61
N ILE A 20 -46.24 11.39 25.30
CA ILE A 20 -45.98 11.20 26.73
C ILE A 20 -46.06 12.57 27.43
N ALA A 21 -46.69 12.57 28.61
CA ALA A 21 -47.32 13.69 29.29
C ALA A 21 -46.38 14.47 30.24
N PHE A 22 -46.72 15.75 30.43
CA PHE A 22 -46.17 16.67 31.43
C PHE A 22 -46.77 16.43 32.83
N GLY A 23 -45.92 16.49 33.86
CA GLY A 23 -46.30 16.59 35.28
C GLY A 23 -45.89 17.95 35.87
N PHE A 24 -46.84 18.61 36.52
CA PHE A 24 -46.75 19.91 37.19
C PHE A 24 -45.82 19.93 38.41
N ILE A 25 -45.18 21.09 38.69
CA ILE A 25 -45.16 21.75 40.02
C ILE A 25 -45.06 23.28 39.82
N ARG A 26 -45.90 24.00 40.57
CA ARG A 26 -46.03 25.47 40.64
C ARG A 26 -45.02 26.06 41.64
N ALA A 27 -44.47 27.23 41.34
CA ALA A 27 -44.28 28.30 42.34
C ALA A 27 -44.25 29.68 41.66
N MET A 28 -45.00 30.61 42.24
CA MET A 28 -45.30 31.95 41.73
C MET A 28 -44.17 32.96 41.99
N GLY A 29 -43.97 33.87 41.03
CA GLY A 29 -43.31 35.16 41.21
C GLY A 29 -43.62 36.08 40.02
N ARG A 30 -44.67 36.89 40.14
CA ARG A 30 -45.06 37.92 39.15
C ARG A 30 -44.11 39.12 39.23
N LEU A 31 -43.52 39.53 38.10
CA LEU A 31 -43.53 40.95 37.69
C LEU A 31 -43.34 41.06 36.16
N VAL A 32 -43.99 42.08 35.60
CA VAL A 32 -44.38 42.28 34.21
C VAL A 32 -43.48 43.35 33.57
N PHE A 33 -42.91 43.13 32.37
CA PHE A 33 -43.11 43.95 31.15
C PHE A 33 -42.16 43.56 29.98
N PHE A 34 -42.64 43.88 28.78
CA PHE A 34 -42.28 43.48 27.41
C PHE A 34 -40.81 43.57 26.95
N GLY A 35 -40.40 42.59 26.14
CA GLY A 35 -39.26 42.66 25.21
C GLY A 35 -38.90 41.28 24.66
N VAL A 36 -39.34 40.95 23.45
CA VAL A 36 -39.12 39.65 22.81
C VAL A 36 -37.63 39.47 22.50
N PHE A 37 -36.92 38.66 23.31
CA PHE A 37 -35.63 38.08 22.95
C PHE A 37 -35.88 36.66 22.43
N PHE A 38 -35.80 36.47 21.11
CA PHE A 38 -35.60 35.13 20.56
C PHE A 38 -34.16 34.73 20.83
N ILE A 39 -33.94 33.93 21.88
CA ILE A 39 -32.67 33.26 22.11
C ILE A 39 -32.70 31.98 21.25
N PHE A 40 -32.00 32.02 20.12
CA PHE A 40 -31.52 30.81 19.47
C PHE A 40 -30.24 30.37 20.19
N ILE A 41 -30.31 29.32 21.02
CA ILE A 41 -29.10 28.61 21.46
C ILE A 41 -28.77 27.60 20.36
N LEU A 42 -27.98 28.01 19.38
CA LEU A 42 -27.07 27.10 18.71
C LEU A 42 -25.79 27.11 19.55
N GLN A 43 -25.32 25.92 19.92
CA GLN A 43 -24.03 25.71 20.56
C GLN A 43 -22.94 26.09 19.54
N GLN A 44 -22.61 27.39 19.48
CA GLN A 44 -21.49 27.91 18.70
C GLN A 44 -20.24 27.66 19.53
N ALA A 45 -19.20 27.06 18.93
CA ALA A 45 -17.88 26.95 19.56
C ALA A 45 -17.47 28.32 20.12
N ASP A 46 -16.89 28.36 21.32
CA ASP A 46 -16.45 29.60 21.98
C ASP A 46 -15.52 30.37 21.04
N ALA A 47 -16.05 31.41 20.40
CA ALA A 47 -15.30 32.20 19.41
C ALA A 47 -14.12 32.89 20.09
N GLN A 48 -12.90 32.51 19.69
CA GLN A 48 -11.65 33.05 20.25
C GLN A 48 -11.29 34.39 19.59
N VAL A 49 -10.56 35.23 20.33
CA VAL A 49 -9.92 36.43 19.76
C VAL A 49 -8.81 35.98 18.81
N ILE A 50 -8.90 36.39 17.55
CA ILE A 50 -7.87 36.11 16.53
C ILE A 50 -6.59 36.85 16.90
N SER A 51 -5.46 36.15 16.87
CA SER A 51 -4.14 36.74 17.10
C SER A 51 -3.80 37.80 16.06
N LYS A 52 -3.26 38.94 16.50
CA LYS A 52 -2.86 40.07 15.65
C LYS A 52 -1.47 39.91 15.01
N ILE A 53 -0.76 38.81 15.28
CA ILE A 53 0.64 38.63 14.86
C ILE A 53 0.84 38.75 13.34
N ASN A 54 -0.16 38.35 12.55
CA ASN A 54 -0.14 38.40 11.10
C ASN A 54 -1.01 39.52 10.52
N TRP A 55 -1.52 40.43 11.35
CA TRP A 55 -2.39 41.50 10.88
C TRP A 55 -1.58 42.60 10.21
N SER A 56 -2.17 43.20 9.17
CA SER A 56 -1.61 44.41 8.57
C SER A 56 -2.70 45.41 8.21
N LEU A 57 -2.37 46.71 8.35
CA LEU A 57 -3.27 47.77 7.93
C LEU A 57 -3.31 47.82 6.40
N VAL A 58 -4.51 47.73 5.83
CA VAL A 58 -4.73 47.86 4.38
C VAL A 58 -4.98 49.32 4.02
N TYR A 59 -5.91 49.98 4.74
CA TYR A 59 -6.38 51.31 4.39
C TYR A 59 -7.05 52.02 5.58
N VAL A 60 -6.89 53.34 5.63
CA VAL A 60 -7.75 54.28 6.37
C VAL A 60 -8.07 55.46 5.46
N ASP A 61 -9.28 56.03 5.58
CA ASP A 61 -9.67 57.20 4.79
C ASP A 61 -9.10 58.51 5.35
N SER A 62 -8.85 58.56 6.67
CA SER A 62 -8.34 59.73 7.37
C SER A 62 -7.47 59.35 8.56
N GLN A 63 -6.48 60.19 8.87
CA GLN A 63 -5.61 60.02 10.05
C GLN A 63 -5.00 61.35 10.49
N GLU A 64 -4.92 61.56 11.81
CA GLU A 64 -4.25 62.70 12.44
C GLU A 64 -2.78 62.36 12.71
N LEU A 65 -1.87 62.99 11.95
CA LEU A 65 -0.42 62.78 12.09
C LEU A 65 0.34 64.07 12.40
N VAL A 66 -0.35 65.21 12.52
CA VAL A 66 0.29 66.52 12.69
C VAL A 66 0.39 66.88 14.17
N LYS A 67 -0.73 66.75 14.89
CA LYS A 67 -0.81 67.18 16.29
C LYS A 67 -0.69 66.02 17.29
N GLU A 68 -0.90 64.80 16.83
CA GLU A 68 -0.74 63.58 17.63
C GLU A 68 -0.33 62.40 16.74
N SER A 69 0.03 61.28 17.37
CA SER A 69 0.31 60.02 16.69
C SER A 69 -0.99 59.22 16.53
N GLY A 70 -1.86 59.65 15.61
CA GLY A 70 -3.17 59.07 15.35
C GLY A 70 -3.22 58.10 14.16
N ALA A 71 -2.13 57.38 13.87
CA ALA A 71 -2.02 56.49 12.71
C ALA A 71 -2.99 55.30 12.78
N GLY A 72 -3.46 54.82 11.62
CA GLY A 72 -4.38 53.66 11.52
C GLY A 72 -3.86 52.38 12.18
N THR A 73 -2.54 52.16 12.13
CA THR A 73 -1.88 50.99 12.73
C THR A 73 -2.08 50.89 14.24
N ASN A 74 -2.30 52.03 14.91
CA ASN A 74 -2.51 52.08 16.35
C ASN A 74 -3.85 51.47 16.78
N ALA A 75 -4.79 51.21 15.86
CA ALA A 75 -6.03 50.51 16.18
C ALA A 75 -5.86 48.98 16.25
N ILE A 76 -4.69 48.45 15.88
CA ILE A 76 -4.41 47.01 15.77
C ILE A 76 -3.05 46.63 16.36
N ASP A 77 -2.44 47.49 17.18
CA ASP A 77 -1.09 47.27 17.73
C ASP A 77 -1.11 46.48 19.06
N GLY A 78 -2.29 46.24 19.63
CA GLY A 78 -2.47 45.54 20.91
C GLY A 78 -2.29 46.43 22.13
N ALA A 79 -2.06 47.73 21.97
CA ALA A 79 -1.83 48.69 23.03
C ALA A 79 -3.05 49.62 23.24
N SER A 80 -3.84 49.35 24.28
CA SER A 80 -4.99 50.22 24.66
C SER A 80 -4.67 51.70 24.92
N THR A 81 -3.38 52.05 25.05
CA THR A 81 -2.89 53.42 25.28
C THR A 81 -2.67 54.22 24.01
N THR A 82 -2.53 53.57 22.84
CA THR A 82 -2.45 54.23 21.54
C THR A 82 -3.85 54.30 20.91
N ARG A 83 -3.97 55.00 19.78
CA ARG A 83 -5.23 55.08 19.03
C ARG A 83 -5.00 55.49 17.60
N TRP A 84 -5.84 54.97 16.70
CA TRP A 84 -6.14 55.64 15.44
C TRP A 84 -7.08 56.81 15.72
N HIS A 85 -6.81 57.97 15.14
CA HIS A 85 -7.68 59.12 15.20
C HIS A 85 -7.77 59.73 13.81
N THR A 86 -8.98 60.03 13.33
CA THR A 86 -9.14 60.72 12.04
C THR A 86 -8.76 62.18 12.15
N LYS A 87 -8.42 62.81 11.03
CA LYS A 87 -7.87 64.16 11.04
C LYS A 87 -8.84 65.16 11.68
N TRP A 88 -8.35 65.93 12.63
CA TRP A 88 -9.13 66.98 13.30
C TRP A 88 -8.38 68.31 13.38
N TYR A 89 -7.05 68.29 13.33
CA TYR A 89 -6.24 69.50 13.40
C TYR A 89 -6.00 70.10 12.00
N GLY A 90 -6.22 71.41 11.87
CA GLY A 90 -6.08 72.11 10.59
C GLY A 90 -7.23 71.84 9.60
N GLY A 91 -8.37 71.36 10.09
CA GLY A 91 -9.53 70.93 9.33
C GLY A 91 -9.87 69.46 9.58
N SER A 92 -11.13 69.08 9.40
CA SER A 92 -11.60 67.71 9.58
C SER A 92 -12.15 67.14 8.28
N ASP A 93 -11.78 65.90 7.96
CA ASP A 93 -12.38 65.17 6.85
C ASP A 93 -13.81 64.76 7.24
N PRO A 94 -14.78 64.78 6.30
CA PRO A 94 -16.17 64.47 6.64
C PRO A 94 -16.37 62.96 6.85
N LEU A 95 -17.27 62.60 7.77
CA LEU A 95 -17.79 61.22 7.91
C LEU A 95 -18.51 60.77 6.63
N PRO A 96 -18.59 59.45 6.34
CA PRO A 96 -18.15 58.33 7.17
C PRO A 96 -16.65 58.02 7.06
N HIS A 97 -16.07 57.48 8.13
CA HIS A 97 -14.68 57.03 8.18
C HIS A 97 -14.58 55.52 8.16
N GLU A 98 -13.48 54.96 7.68
CA GLU A 98 -13.24 53.53 7.63
C GLU A 98 -11.79 53.13 7.94
N ILE A 99 -11.66 51.92 8.48
CA ILE A 99 -10.39 51.20 8.62
C ILE A 99 -10.54 49.80 8.04
N GLN A 100 -9.57 49.39 7.24
CA GLN A 100 -9.50 48.09 6.59
C GLN A 100 -8.24 47.34 7.04
N VAL A 101 -8.38 46.07 7.39
CA VAL A 101 -7.31 45.24 7.97
C VAL A 101 -7.28 43.88 7.27
N ASP A 102 -6.07 43.41 6.95
CA ASP A 102 -5.79 42.04 6.51
C ASP A 102 -5.46 41.19 7.74
N LEU A 103 -6.18 40.09 7.94
CA LEU A 103 -5.99 39.17 9.06
C LEU A 103 -4.82 38.17 8.81
N GLY A 104 -4.24 38.17 7.62
CA GLY A 104 -3.11 37.33 7.19
C GLY A 104 -3.51 35.94 6.66
N THR A 105 -4.72 35.47 6.95
CA THR A 105 -5.32 34.25 6.39
C THR A 105 -6.84 34.34 6.42
N VAL A 106 -7.54 33.39 5.80
CA VAL A 106 -9.01 33.33 5.81
C VAL A 106 -9.50 32.79 7.16
N TYR A 107 -10.43 33.50 7.79
CA TYR A 107 -11.11 33.10 9.02
C TYR A 107 -12.63 33.04 8.80
N ASN A 108 -13.32 32.13 9.51
CA ASN A 108 -14.75 32.24 9.77
C ASN A 108 -14.96 33.27 10.90
N VAL A 109 -14.98 34.54 10.53
CA VAL A 109 -15.14 35.66 11.47
C VAL A 109 -16.57 35.68 11.99
N SER A 110 -16.74 35.62 13.30
CA SER A 110 -18.03 35.57 14.00
C SER A 110 -18.32 36.80 14.87
N GLY A 111 -17.37 37.70 15.04
CA GLY A 111 -17.58 38.92 15.80
C GLY A 111 -16.39 39.86 15.82
N PHE A 112 -16.54 40.98 16.52
CA PHE A 112 -15.46 41.92 16.76
C PHE A 112 -15.66 42.67 18.08
N ARG A 113 -14.58 43.27 18.59
CA ARG A 113 -14.61 44.19 19.71
C ARG A 113 -14.05 45.55 19.33
N TYR A 114 -14.67 46.60 19.86
CA TYR A 114 -14.30 48.00 19.68
C TYR A 114 -13.98 48.64 21.03
N LEU A 115 -12.77 49.16 21.20
CA LEU A 115 -12.34 49.91 22.37
C LEU A 115 -12.14 51.40 22.04
N PRO A 116 -12.88 52.33 22.66
CA PRO A 116 -12.59 53.77 22.58
C PRO A 116 -11.55 54.23 23.61
N ASN A 117 -10.75 55.25 23.28
CA ASN A 117 -9.74 55.83 24.20
C ASN A 117 -10.22 57.12 24.93
N GLN A 118 -11.10 57.94 24.34
CA GLN A 118 -11.58 59.20 24.94
C GLN A 118 -13.10 59.38 24.83
N LEU A 119 -13.65 60.41 25.51
CA LEU A 119 -15.09 60.73 25.52
C LEU A 119 -15.55 61.31 24.17
N ASN A 120 -14.80 62.24 23.60
CA ASN A 120 -15.06 62.84 22.29
C ASN A 120 -14.43 61.98 21.20
N GLY A 121 -15.09 61.80 20.06
CA GLY A 121 -14.58 60.99 18.95
C GLY A 121 -15.03 59.53 18.98
N ARG A 122 -15.93 59.13 19.90
CA ARG A 122 -16.43 57.74 19.93
C ARG A 122 -17.36 57.49 18.74
N VAL A 123 -17.14 56.36 18.08
CA VAL A 123 -18.03 55.88 17.01
C VAL A 123 -19.41 55.62 17.61
N LYS A 124 -20.45 56.14 16.97
CA LYS A 124 -21.86 55.90 17.32
C LYS A 124 -22.46 54.88 16.37
N ASP A 125 -22.84 55.29 15.15
CA ASP A 125 -23.43 54.39 14.16
C ASP A 125 -22.34 53.78 13.28
N TRP A 126 -22.44 52.48 12.98
CA TRP A 126 -21.35 51.75 12.33
C TRP A 126 -21.84 50.60 11.44
N GLU A 127 -20.95 50.20 10.52
CA GLU A 127 -21.07 49.01 9.68
C GLU A 127 -19.79 48.19 9.77
N PHE A 128 -19.92 46.87 9.87
CA PHE A 128 -18.79 45.93 9.87
C PHE A 128 -18.90 44.97 8.69
N TYR A 129 -17.79 44.77 7.99
CA TYR A 129 -17.71 43.91 6.80
C TYR A 129 -16.59 42.88 6.98
N VAL A 130 -16.82 41.70 6.40
CA VAL A 130 -15.83 40.63 6.25
C VAL A 130 -15.81 40.24 4.77
N SER A 131 -14.63 40.15 4.17
CA SER A 131 -14.48 39.82 2.75
C SER A 131 -13.25 38.95 2.47
N ALA A 132 -13.30 38.22 1.36
CA ALA A 132 -12.14 37.54 0.78
C ALA A 132 -11.27 38.48 -0.09
N SER A 133 -11.74 39.71 -0.38
CA SER A 133 -10.99 40.68 -1.17
C SER A 133 -11.20 42.12 -0.68
N THR A 134 -10.24 43.00 -0.97
CA THR A 134 -10.34 44.44 -0.70
C THR A 134 -11.10 45.20 -1.80
N ALA A 135 -11.39 44.55 -2.94
CA ALA A 135 -12.05 45.15 -4.09
C ALA A 135 -13.60 45.07 -4.01
N ASP A 136 -14.13 44.02 -3.41
CA ASP A 136 -15.57 43.83 -3.19
C ASP A 136 -15.84 43.44 -1.74
N TRP A 137 -16.58 44.29 -1.04
CA TRP A 137 -16.94 44.10 0.37
C TRP A 137 -18.35 43.50 0.55
N GLY A 138 -19.18 43.47 -0.50
CA GLY A 138 -20.58 43.09 -0.42
C GLY A 138 -21.38 43.89 0.62
N THR A 139 -22.37 43.24 1.24
CA THR A 139 -23.18 43.81 2.33
C THR A 139 -22.49 43.68 3.69
N PRO A 140 -22.72 44.61 4.63
CA PRO A 140 -22.17 44.49 5.98
C PRO A 140 -22.69 43.22 6.67
N VAL A 141 -21.81 42.54 7.41
CA VAL A 141 -22.18 41.37 8.23
C VAL A 141 -22.89 41.78 9.52
N ALA A 142 -22.66 43.01 9.96
CA ALA A 142 -23.37 43.62 11.07
C ALA A 142 -23.41 45.14 10.91
N THR A 143 -24.46 45.75 11.43
CA THR A 143 -24.63 47.21 11.55
C THR A 143 -25.21 47.52 12.92
N GLY A 144 -24.92 48.68 13.48
CA GLY A 144 -25.52 49.03 14.76
C GLY A 144 -25.14 50.41 15.28
N THR A 145 -25.49 50.63 16.54
CA THR A 145 -25.16 51.83 17.30
C THR A 145 -24.43 51.43 18.57
N PHE A 146 -23.21 51.93 18.79
CA PHE A 146 -22.48 51.71 20.05
C PHE A 146 -23.05 52.57 21.18
N ALA A 147 -23.08 52.00 22.39
CA ALA A 147 -23.35 52.76 23.60
C ALA A 147 -22.23 53.78 23.86
N ASN A 148 -22.58 54.99 24.27
CA ASN A 148 -21.61 56.03 24.63
C ASN A 148 -20.99 55.76 26.02
N SER A 149 -20.06 54.82 26.07
CA SER A 149 -19.28 54.47 27.26
C SER A 149 -17.79 54.34 26.94
N ALA A 150 -16.92 54.30 27.95
CA ALA A 150 -15.50 54.00 27.76
C ALA A 150 -15.20 52.50 27.65
N THR A 151 -16.17 51.64 27.96
CA THR A 151 -15.97 50.18 27.98
C THR A 151 -15.77 49.64 26.57
N GLU A 152 -15.06 48.52 26.45
CA GLU A 152 -15.02 47.76 25.21
C GLU A 152 -16.45 47.30 24.84
N LYS A 153 -16.76 47.27 23.54
CA LYS A 153 -18.03 46.77 23.01
C LYS A 153 -17.75 45.55 22.17
N GLU A 154 -18.38 44.43 22.51
CA GLU A 154 -18.34 43.21 21.73
C GLU A 154 -19.62 43.10 20.90
N ILE A 155 -19.45 42.75 19.63
CA ILE A 155 -20.54 42.47 18.71
C ILE A 155 -20.28 41.09 18.09
N VAL A 156 -21.29 40.23 18.17
CA VAL A 156 -21.29 38.88 17.59
C VAL A 156 -22.32 38.84 16.46
N PHE A 157 -22.01 38.15 15.37
CA PHE A 157 -22.87 37.97 14.22
C PHE A 157 -22.74 36.55 13.64
N THR A 158 -23.55 36.22 12.62
CA THR A 158 -23.43 34.93 11.93
C THR A 158 -22.09 34.85 11.22
N ALA A 159 -21.30 33.80 11.50
CA ALA A 159 -19.93 33.69 11.00
C ALA A 159 -19.87 33.80 9.47
N LYS A 160 -18.90 34.57 8.96
CA LYS A 160 -18.61 34.72 7.53
C LYS A 160 -17.14 34.47 7.26
N ALA A 161 -16.86 33.63 6.26
CA ALA A 161 -15.49 33.40 5.79
C ALA A 161 -14.92 34.67 5.14
N GLY A 162 -13.71 35.06 5.51
CA GLY A 162 -12.96 36.15 4.88
C GLY A 162 -11.59 36.38 5.51
N GLN A 163 -10.71 37.02 4.75
CA GLN A 163 -9.36 37.41 5.18
C GLN A 163 -9.28 38.89 5.57
N TYR A 164 -10.17 39.72 5.02
CA TYR A 164 -10.17 41.17 5.24
C TYR A 164 -11.38 41.59 6.05
N ILE A 165 -11.18 42.54 6.97
CA ILE A 165 -12.27 43.20 7.70
C ILE A 165 -12.28 44.70 7.41
N ARG A 166 -13.47 45.29 7.45
CA ARG A 166 -13.67 46.74 7.38
C ARG A 166 -14.64 47.19 8.45
N LEU A 167 -14.22 48.13 9.29
CA LEU A 167 -15.10 48.85 10.20
C LEU A 167 -15.31 50.26 9.66
N ARG A 168 -16.56 50.62 9.40
CA ARG A 168 -16.96 51.94 8.90
C ARG A 168 -17.78 52.68 9.96
N ALA A 169 -17.25 53.79 10.46
CA ALA A 169 -17.91 54.72 11.36
C ALA A 169 -18.80 55.67 10.56
N LEU A 170 -20.11 55.58 10.74
CA LEU A 170 -21.10 56.43 10.06
C LEU A 170 -21.37 57.73 10.82
N SER A 171 -21.24 57.73 12.14
CA SER A 171 -21.48 58.91 12.98
C SER A 171 -20.62 58.89 14.25
N GLU A 172 -20.39 60.08 14.83
CA GLU A 172 -19.76 60.26 16.15
C GLU A 172 -20.81 60.63 17.21
N VAL A 173 -20.58 60.22 18.46
CA VAL A 173 -21.57 60.37 19.57
C VAL A 173 -22.04 61.80 19.84
N ASN A 174 -21.23 62.82 19.54
CA ASN A 174 -21.57 64.24 19.70
C ASN A 174 -21.78 64.97 18.35
N GLY A 175 -21.82 64.25 17.23
CA GLY A 175 -22.04 64.82 15.90
C GLY A 175 -20.81 65.50 15.28
N ASN A 176 -19.61 65.25 15.80
CA ASN A 176 -18.38 65.73 15.18
C ASN A 176 -18.06 64.96 13.90
N GLN A 177 -17.19 65.52 13.06
CA GLN A 177 -16.74 64.90 11.82
C GLN A 177 -15.55 63.96 12.01
N TRP A 178 -15.02 63.77 13.23
CA TRP A 178 -13.85 62.95 13.50
C TRP A 178 -14.15 61.84 14.49
N THR A 179 -13.43 60.72 14.39
CA THR A 179 -13.56 59.57 15.29
C THR A 179 -12.20 58.98 15.68
N HIS A 180 -12.17 58.19 16.75
CA HIS A 180 -11.00 57.43 17.16
C HIS A 180 -11.33 56.00 17.56
N ILE A 181 -10.33 55.14 17.44
CA ILE A 181 -10.35 53.74 17.86
C ILE A 181 -9.05 53.44 18.60
N ALA A 182 -9.15 52.99 19.84
CA ALA A 182 -7.99 52.51 20.60
C ALA A 182 -7.58 51.13 20.10
N GLU A 183 -8.54 50.21 20.05
CA GLU A 183 -8.29 48.83 19.64
C GLU A 183 -9.48 48.22 18.91
N ILE A 184 -9.15 47.39 17.92
CA ILE A 184 -10.06 46.45 17.27
C ILE A 184 -9.56 45.03 17.56
N ASN A 185 -10.45 44.20 18.10
CA ASN A 185 -10.23 42.75 18.18
C ASN A 185 -11.25 42.05 17.26
N VAL A 186 -10.89 40.93 16.65
CA VAL A 186 -11.80 40.15 15.80
C VAL A 186 -11.97 38.77 16.43
N LEU A 187 -13.20 38.27 16.45
CA LEU A 187 -13.54 36.94 16.96
C LEU A 187 -13.76 36.01 15.77
N GLY A 188 -13.19 34.81 15.82
CA GLY A 188 -13.36 33.82 14.77
C GLY A 188 -12.40 32.64 14.89
N VAL A 189 -12.54 31.69 13.97
CA VAL A 189 -11.66 30.52 13.82
C VAL A 189 -11.12 30.50 12.39
N VAL A 190 -9.96 29.87 12.15
CA VAL A 190 -9.41 29.75 10.79
C VAL A 190 -10.44 29.06 9.90
N SER A 191 -10.60 29.53 8.66
CA SER A 191 -11.52 28.95 7.68
C SER A 191 -10.80 27.87 6.89
N GLY A 192 -11.09 26.60 7.20
CA GLY A 192 -10.50 25.42 6.55
C GLY A 192 -9.90 24.48 7.60
N ASN A 193 -9.93 23.18 7.33
CA ASN A 193 -9.33 22.17 8.20
C ASN A 193 -7.80 22.24 8.11
N GLN A 194 -7.11 22.44 9.23
CA GLN A 194 -5.67 22.34 9.33
C GLN A 194 -5.26 20.90 9.57
N ALA A 195 -4.25 20.42 8.84
CA ALA A 195 -3.81 19.03 8.99
C ALA A 195 -3.21 18.78 10.38
N PRO A 196 -3.41 17.58 10.95
CA PRO A 196 -2.77 17.18 12.18
C PRO A 196 -1.26 16.95 11.97
N ASN A 197 -0.54 16.83 13.08
CA ASN A 197 0.89 16.48 13.12
C ASN A 197 1.11 15.27 14.05
N GLY A 198 1.75 14.23 13.53
CA GLY A 198 2.16 13.04 14.25
C GLY A 198 3.64 13.05 14.64
N VAL A 199 3.96 12.59 15.84
CA VAL A 199 5.33 12.44 16.33
C VAL A 199 5.55 11.00 16.77
N ILE A 200 6.72 10.44 16.44
CA ILE A 200 7.16 9.14 16.96
C ILE A 200 7.94 9.38 18.26
N ASP A 201 7.38 8.91 19.37
CA ASP A 201 7.96 9.03 20.71
C ASP A 201 9.01 7.94 20.95
N THR A 202 8.68 6.70 20.59
CA THR A 202 9.62 5.57 20.57
C THR A 202 9.54 4.82 19.23
N PRO A 203 10.68 4.42 18.64
CA PRO A 203 12.04 4.76 19.07
C PRO A 203 12.37 6.23 18.81
N GLY A 204 13.20 6.83 19.67
CA GLY A 204 13.61 8.26 19.56
C GLY A 204 14.53 8.57 18.36
N GLY A 205 15.00 7.55 17.65
CA GLY A 205 15.90 7.65 16.49
C GLY A 205 15.90 6.37 15.67
N ASN A 206 16.70 6.35 14.60
CA ASN A 206 16.91 5.14 13.80
C ASN A 206 17.57 4.04 14.66
N VAL A 207 17.20 2.78 14.41
CA VAL A 207 17.64 1.65 15.22
C VAL A 207 18.28 0.59 14.34
N THR A 208 19.36 -0.02 14.83
CA THR A 208 19.94 -1.24 14.25
C THR A 208 19.77 -2.39 15.24
N ILE A 209 19.16 -3.49 14.81
CA ILE A 209 18.88 -4.69 15.60
C ILE A 209 19.26 -5.95 14.81
N SER A 210 19.23 -7.13 15.44
CA SER A 210 19.37 -8.41 14.75
C SER A 210 18.02 -9.04 14.43
N VAL A 211 17.98 -9.97 13.48
CA VAL A 211 16.78 -10.79 13.23
C VAL A 211 16.30 -11.46 14.52
N GLY A 212 15.00 -11.32 14.81
CA GLY A 212 14.33 -11.85 16.00
C GLY A 212 14.26 -10.87 17.18
N ASP A 213 14.98 -9.75 17.11
CA ASP A 213 14.89 -8.68 18.10
C ASP A 213 13.60 -7.86 17.90
N SER A 214 13.30 -7.02 18.90
CA SER A 214 12.11 -6.18 18.91
C SER A 214 12.39 -4.71 19.14
N VAL A 215 11.52 -3.84 18.61
CA VAL A 215 11.52 -2.39 18.84
C VAL A 215 10.15 -1.99 19.40
N ASP A 216 10.15 -1.14 20.43
CA ASP A 216 8.93 -0.57 20.99
C ASP A 216 8.51 0.69 20.21
N PHE A 217 7.25 0.74 19.79
CA PHE A 217 6.67 1.84 19.01
C PHE A 217 5.54 2.52 19.77
N MET A 218 5.71 3.83 19.96
CA MET A 218 4.72 4.73 20.55
C MET A 218 4.69 6.03 19.74
N GLY A 219 3.50 6.61 19.61
CA GLY A 219 3.30 7.82 18.84
C GLY A 219 2.28 8.76 19.48
N THR A 220 2.42 10.05 19.20
CA THR A 220 1.50 11.09 19.67
C THR A 220 0.98 11.89 18.49
N GLY A 221 -0.35 12.07 18.41
CA GLY A 221 -1.00 12.94 17.43
C GLY A 221 -1.51 14.26 18.05
N THR A 222 -1.36 15.37 17.31
CA THR A 222 -1.93 16.68 17.69
C THR A 222 -2.59 17.34 16.49
N ASP A 223 -3.67 18.09 16.72
CA ASP A 223 -4.40 18.81 15.68
C ASP A 223 -4.56 20.29 16.07
N PRO A 224 -4.13 21.24 15.21
CA PRO A 224 -4.20 22.67 15.52
C PRO A 224 -5.61 23.21 15.78
N ASP A 225 -6.62 22.64 15.14
CA ASP A 225 -8.02 23.06 15.23
C ASP A 225 -8.79 22.29 16.32
N GLY A 226 -8.18 21.26 16.92
CA GLY A 226 -8.79 20.41 17.92
C GLY A 226 -9.79 19.41 17.33
N ASN A 227 -9.63 19.03 16.06
CA ASN A 227 -10.52 18.12 15.32
C ASN A 227 -10.36 16.65 15.76
N VAL A 228 -10.89 16.34 16.93
CA VAL A 228 -10.84 15.01 17.56
C VAL A 228 -12.14 14.19 17.34
N PRO A 229 -12.10 12.83 17.38
CA PRO A 229 -10.93 11.98 17.62
C PRO A 229 -9.99 11.91 16.41
N LEU A 230 -8.70 11.76 16.69
CA LEU A 230 -7.70 11.45 15.67
C LEU A 230 -7.70 9.95 15.37
N THR A 231 -7.23 9.61 14.17
CA THR A 231 -7.00 8.24 13.72
C THR A 231 -5.53 8.07 13.34
N TYR A 232 -5.03 6.85 13.51
CA TYR A 232 -3.61 6.54 13.42
C TYR A 232 -3.37 5.41 12.43
N LEU A 233 -2.22 5.45 11.77
CA LEU A 233 -1.73 4.36 10.94
C LEU A 233 -0.22 4.25 11.08
N TRP A 234 0.23 3.08 11.53
CA TRP A 234 1.61 2.65 11.47
C TRP A 234 1.81 1.71 10.29
N SER A 235 2.79 2.00 9.45
CA SER A 235 3.31 1.05 8.46
C SER A 235 4.78 0.77 8.72
N PHE A 236 5.18 -0.50 8.64
CA PHE A 236 6.54 -0.95 8.96
C PHE A 236 7.39 -1.23 7.71
N GLY A 237 6.94 -0.79 6.54
CA GLY A 237 7.65 -0.95 5.27
C GLY A 237 7.49 -2.34 4.66
N SER A 238 7.49 -2.38 3.33
CA SER A 238 7.38 -3.61 2.55
C SER A 238 8.52 -4.59 2.84
N GLY A 239 8.20 -5.87 2.96
CA GLY A 239 9.19 -6.92 3.22
C GLY A 239 9.53 -7.14 4.70
N SER A 240 9.08 -6.28 5.61
CA SER A 240 9.28 -6.46 7.05
C SER A 240 8.55 -7.68 7.62
N GLY A 241 7.48 -8.13 6.96
CA GLY A 241 6.60 -9.21 7.44
C GLY A 241 5.65 -8.77 8.55
N ILE A 242 5.63 -7.49 8.91
CA ILE A 242 4.79 -6.92 9.95
C ILE A 242 3.59 -6.24 9.28
N SER A 243 2.38 -6.52 9.78
CA SER A 243 1.17 -5.87 9.28
C SER A 243 1.03 -4.45 9.81
N ASP A 244 0.49 -3.56 8.98
CA ASP A 244 0.10 -2.21 9.40
C ASP A 244 -0.92 -2.26 10.55
N THR A 245 -0.91 -1.25 11.41
CA THR A 245 -1.80 -1.17 12.57
C THR A 245 -2.34 0.23 12.78
N THR A 246 -3.55 0.33 13.34
CA THR A 246 -4.22 1.60 13.64
C THR A 246 -4.19 1.96 15.12
N ALA A 247 -3.43 1.21 15.93
CA ALA A 247 -3.17 1.58 17.32
C ALA A 247 -2.25 2.81 17.36
N GLU A 248 -2.54 3.77 18.24
CA GLU A 248 -1.64 4.91 18.50
C GLU A 248 -0.28 4.41 19.01
N ASP A 249 -0.32 3.50 19.99
CA ASP A 249 0.83 2.80 20.57
C ASP A 249 0.76 1.29 20.28
N PRO A 250 1.41 0.81 19.19
CA PRO A 250 1.53 -0.62 18.91
C PRO A 250 2.30 -1.39 19.99
N GLY A 251 3.19 -0.71 20.72
CA GLY A 251 4.09 -1.33 21.69
C GLY A 251 5.23 -2.10 21.00
N VAL A 252 5.60 -3.24 21.59
CA VAL A 252 6.74 -4.05 21.14
C VAL A 252 6.44 -4.81 19.86
N VAL A 253 7.23 -4.56 18.81
CA VAL A 253 7.14 -5.20 17.50
C VAL A 253 8.43 -5.98 17.21
N VAL A 254 8.30 -7.26 16.85
CA VAL A 254 9.42 -8.16 16.55
C VAL A 254 9.74 -8.15 15.06
N PHE A 255 11.01 -8.01 14.69
CA PHE A 255 11.46 -8.06 13.30
C PHE A 255 12.15 -9.38 12.99
N ASN A 256 11.47 -10.25 12.26
CA ASN A 256 11.98 -11.56 11.88
C ASN A 256 12.67 -11.59 10.51
N ASN A 257 12.51 -10.53 9.72
CA ASN A 257 13.11 -10.42 8.39
C ASN A 257 14.29 -9.45 8.47
N SER A 258 15.45 -9.83 7.92
CA SER A 258 16.57 -8.91 7.78
C SER A 258 16.31 -7.89 6.67
N GLY A 259 16.81 -6.67 6.81
CA GLY A 259 16.66 -5.63 5.81
C GLY A 259 16.69 -4.23 6.40
N VAL A 260 16.40 -3.23 5.58
CA VAL A 260 16.22 -1.85 6.01
C VAL A 260 14.76 -1.47 5.79
N PHE A 261 14.05 -1.18 6.87
CA PHE A 261 12.63 -0.88 6.86
C PHE A 261 12.38 0.56 7.32
N ILE A 262 11.37 1.21 6.74
CA ILE A 262 10.96 2.55 7.15
C ILE A 262 9.62 2.42 7.86
N ALA A 263 9.64 2.55 9.18
CA ALA A 263 8.43 2.69 9.98
C ALA A 263 7.88 4.10 9.78
N THR A 264 6.61 4.23 9.44
CA THR A 264 5.91 5.51 9.18
C THR A 264 4.70 5.61 10.07
N PHE A 265 4.54 6.73 10.77
CA PHE A 265 3.39 7.04 11.62
C PHE A 265 2.59 8.18 11.02
N THR A 266 1.38 7.88 10.57
CA THR A 266 0.46 8.84 9.96
C THR A 266 -0.72 9.10 10.88
N VAL A 267 -1.04 10.38 11.08
CA VAL A 267 -2.19 10.84 11.87
C VAL A 267 -3.20 11.48 10.91
N THR A 268 -4.49 11.20 11.10
CA THR A 268 -5.58 11.79 10.32
C THR A 268 -6.69 12.27 11.25
N ASP A 269 -7.17 13.48 11.02
CA ASP A 269 -8.23 14.07 11.83
C ASP A 269 -9.63 13.51 11.51
N VAL A 270 -10.63 13.91 12.31
CA VAL A 270 -12.01 13.46 12.14
C VAL A 270 -12.66 13.93 10.82
N LEU A 271 -12.11 14.96 10.18
CA LEU A 271 -12.57 15.49 8.90
C LEU A 271 -11.85 14.84 7.71
N GLY A 272 -10.91 13.93 7.98
CA GLY A 272 -10.22 13.09 7.00
C GLY A 272 -8.97 13.72 6.40
N LEU A 273 -8.44 14.82 6.95
CA LEU A 273 -7.17 15.37 6.51
C LEU A 273 -6.01 14.72 7.28
N SER A 274 -5.04 14.21 6.53
CA SER A 274 -3.87 13.52 7.08
C SER A 274 -2.68 14.46 7.23
N ASP A 275 -1.80 14.13 8.17
CA ASP A 275 -0.48 14.75 8.31
C ASP A 275 0.26 14.72 6.96
N PRO A 276 0.60 15.88 6.38
CA PRO A 276 1.29 15.95 5.10
C PRO A 276 2.76 15.52 5.18
N THR A 277 3.32 15.43 6.38
CA THR A 277 4.70 15.04 6.65
C THR A 277 4.79 14.00 7.77
N PRO A 278 4.25 12.77 7.55
CA PRO A 278 4.27 11.72 8.57
C PRO A 278 5.68 11.47 9.13
N ALA A 279 5.76 11.29 10.45
CA ALA A 279 7.02 10.95 11.10
C ALA A 279 7.51 9.56 10.68
N THR A 280 8.83 9.40 10.50
CA THR A 280 9.44 8.13 10.07
C THR A 280 10.63 7.70 10.91
N ARG A 281 10.88 6.39 11.00
CA ARG A 281 12.09 5.79 11.58
C ARG A 281 12.67 4.71 10.67
N THR A 282 13.98 4.74 10.46
CA THR A 282 14.69 3.65 9.77
C THR A 282 15.09 2.58 10.77
N ILE A 283 14.65 1.35 10.51
CA ILE A 283 14.99 0.14 11.26
C ILE A 283 15.87 -0.74 10.39
N THR A 284 17.12 -0.93 10.79
CA THR A 284 18.08 -1.82 10.12
C THR A 284 18.14 -3.13 10.89
N VAL A 285 17.67 -4.22 10.27
CA VAL A 285 17.63 -5.56 10.86
C VAL A 285 18.73 -6.41 10.23
N GLN A 286 19.75 -6.74 11.01
CA GLN A 286 20.93 -7.48 10.57
C GLN A 286 20.64 -8.97 10.52
N ALA A 287 20.93 -9.58 9.36
CA ALA A 287 20.95 -11.04 9.25
C ALA A 287 22.07 -11.64 10.12
N PRO A 288 21.88 -12.86 10.65
CA PRO A 288 22.93 -13.53 11.42
C PRO A 288 24.14 -13.84 10.54
N ALA A 289 25.33 -13.86 11.15
CA ALA A 289 26.52 -14.36 10.48
C ALA A 289 26.44 -15.89 10.34
N ILE A 290 26.73 -16.39 9.14
CA ILE A 290 26.83 -17.82 8.87
C ILE A 290 28.04 -18.37 9.63
N SER A 291 27.85 -19.48 10.34
CA SER A 291 28.95 -20.14 11.05
C SER A 291 30.02 -20.62 10.09
N LYS A 292 31.29 -20.34 10.42
CA LYS A 292 32.46 -20.76 9.64
C LYS A 292 32.86 -22.22 9.85
N THR A 293 32.16 -22.97 10.71
CA THR A 293 32.53 -24.35 11.07
C THR A 293 32.69 -25.28 9.86
N ASN A 294 31.86 -25.10 8.83
CA ASN A 294 31.88 -25.93 7.63
C ASN A 294 32.51 -25.22 6.41
N TRP A 295 33.12 -24.05 6.62
CA TRP A 295 33.68 -23.30 5.51
C TRP A 295 34.99 -23.93 5.05
N SER A 296 35.26 -23.82 3.75
CA SER A 296 36.57 -24.16 3.20
C SER A 296 36.99 -23.18 2.11
N LEU A 297 38.30 -22.94 2.02
CA LEU A 297 38.87 -22.12 0.96
C LEU A 297 38.84 -22.90 -0.35
N VAL A 298 38.20 -22.33 -1.37
CA VAL A 298 38.15 -22.92 -2.71
C VAL A 298 39.34 -22.43 -3.54
N TYR A 299 39.56 -21.12 -3.56
CA TYR A 299 40.55 -20.50 -4.43
C TYR A 299 40.94 -19.09 -3.97
N VAL A 300 42.19 -18.72 -4.23
CA VAL A 300 42.72 -17.35 -4.24
C VAL A 300 43.65 -17.22 -5.43
N ASP A 301 43.70 -16.03 -6.05
CA ASP A 301 44.58 -15.79 -7.21
C ASP A 301 46.03 -15.47 -6.83
N SER A 302 46.25 -14.96 -5.61
CA SER A 302 47.57 -14.54 -5.13
C SER A 302 47.67 -14.64 -3.61
N GLU A 303 48.85 -15.00 -3.11
CA GLU A 303 49.15 -15.12 -1.67
C GLU A 303 50.61 -14.72 -1.39
N GLU A 304 50.84 -13.98 -0.31
CA GLU A 304 52.17 -13.74 0.24
C GLU A 304 52.54 -14.84 1.23
N LEU A 305 53.41 -15.76 0.82
CA LEU A 305 53.85 -16.88 1.65
C LEU A 305 55.37 -16.88 1.93
N VAL A 306 56.10 -15.87 1.42
CA VAL A 306 57.57 -15.82 1.51
C VAL A 306 57.99 -14.95 2.70
N LYS A 307 57.44 -13.74 2.80
CA LYS A 307 57.84 -12.76 3.81
C LYS A 307 56.96 -12.82 5.06
N GLU A 308 55.72 -13.28 4.92
CA GLU A 308 54.75 -13.44 6.00
C GLU A 308 53.81 -14.62 5.74
N ASN A 309 52.95 -14.94 6.71
CA ASN A 309 51.85 -15.89 6.54
C ASN A 309 50.60 -15.14 6.05
N GLY A 310 50.56 -14.83 4.75
CA GLY A 310 49.44 -14.17 4.07
C GLY A 310 48.48 -15.14 3.39
N ALA A 311 48.35 -16.38 3.88
CA ALA A 311 47.53 -17.42 3.26
C ALA A 311 46.03 -17.06 3.20
N GLY A 312 45.33 -17.46 2.14
CA GLY A 312 43.91 -17.21 1.88
C GLY A 312 42.99 -17.70 3.00
N ILE A 313 43.34 -18.82 3.63
CA ILE A 313 42.56 -19.40 4.73
C ILE A 313 42.46 -18.45 5.93
N ASN A 314 43.45 -17.59 6.12
CA ASN A 314 43.47 -16.62 7.21
C ASN A 314 42.41 -15.54 7.05
N ALA A 315 41.77 -15.39 5.90
CA ALA A 315 40.63 -14.48 5.76
C ALA A 315 39.34 -15.04 6.38
N ILE A 316 39.29 -16.35 6.69
CA ILE A 316 38.10 -17.05 7.16
C ILE A 316 38.37 -17.93 8.38
N ASP A 317 39.47 -17.70 9.10
CA ASP A 317 39.87 -18.50 10.25
C ASP A 317 39.23 -18.03 11.57
N GLY A 318 38.57 -16.86 11.56
CA GLY A 318 37.91 -16.28 12.73
C GLY A 318 38.86 -15.52 13.67
N ALA A 319 40.11 -15.32 13.28
CA ALA A 319 41.11 -14.58 14.03
C ALA A 319 41.44 -13.24 13.34
N SER A 320 40.93 -12.13 13.88
CA SER A 320 41.21 -10.77 13.38
C SER A 320 42.69 -10.35 13.37
N THR A 321 43.59 -11.17 13.95
CA THR A 321 45.04 -10.94 14.00
C THR A 321 45.80 -11.56 12.83
N THR A 322 45.23 -12.54 12.13
CA THR A 322 45.78 -13.12 10.90
C THR A 322 45.20 -12.38 9.69
N ARG A 323 45.69 -12.67 8.48
CA ARG A 323 45.12 -12.15 7.23
C ARG A 323 45.51 -12.99 6.03
N TRP A 324 44.63 -13.01 5.05
CA TRP A 324 45.04 -13.20 3.66
C TRP A 324 45.70 -11.91 3.18
N HIS A 325 46.84 -12.01 2.52
CA HIS A 325 47.49 -10.89 1.84
C HIS A 325 47.99 -11.39 0.50
N THR A 326 47.68 -10.66 -0.57
CA THR A 326 48.18 -11.02 -1.91
C THR A 326 49.67 -10.72 -2.02
N LYS A 327 50.36 -11.39 -2.94
CA LYS A 327 51.81 -11.31 -3.02
C LYS A 327 52.31 -9.87 -3.22
N TRP A 328 53.25 -9.46 -2.37
CA TRP A 328 53.88 -8.14 -2.46
C TRP A 328 55.41 -8.20 -2.36
N TYR A 329 55.96 -9.28 -1.80
CA TYR A 329 57.40 -9.46 -1.67
C TYR A 329 58.00 -10.17 -2.89
N GLY A 330 59.10 -9.63 -3.42
CA GLY A 330 59.77 -10.17 -4.60
C GLY A 330 59.02 -9.94 -5.92
N GLY A 331 58.09 -8.98 -5.94
CA GLY A 331 57.17 -8.68 -7.04
C GLY A 331 55.72 -8.65 -6.54
N SER A 332 54.80 -8.12 -7.33
CA SER A 332 53.36 -8.13 -7.03
C SER A 332 52.59 -8.68 -8.23
N ASP A 333 51.60 -9.51 -7.95
CA ASP A 333 50.64 -9.96 -8.97
C ASP A 333 49.64 -8.82 -9.25
N PRO A 334 49.23 -8.56 -10.50
CA PRO A 334 48.36 -7.44 -10.80
C PRO A 334 46.92 -7.68 -10.34
N LEU A 335 46.24 -6.61 -9.91
CA LEU A 335 44.79 -6.60 -9.68
C LEU A 335 44.01 -6.90 -10.99
N PRO A 336 42.77 -7.43 -10.91
CA PRO A 336 41.97 -7.68 -9.71
C PRO A 336 42.34 -8.98 -8.97
N HIS A 337 42.17 -8.98 -7.65
CA HIS A 337 42.37 -10.16 -6.80
C HIS A 337 41.03 -10.75 -6.35
N GLU A 338 41.00 -12.04 -6.03
CA GLU A 338 39.80 -12.72 -5.59
C GLU A 338 40.05 -13.79 -4.52
N ILE A 339 39.04 -13.97 -3.68
CA ILE A 339 38.92 -15.10 -2.77
C ILE A 339 37.56 -15.78 -2.99
N GLN A 340 37.58 -17.11 -3.07
CA GLN A 340 36.41 -17.96 -3.23
C GLN A 340 36.30 -18.92 -2.05
N VAL A 341 35.10 -19.02 -1.48
CA VAL A 341 34.84 -19.80 -0.26
C VAL A 341 33.61 -20.66 -0.46
N ASP A 342 33.71 -21.93 -0.05
CA ASP A 342 32.58 -22.85 0.12
C ASP A 342 32.04 -22.68 1.53
N LEU A 343 30.76 -22.35 1.67
CA LEU A 343 30.09 -22.17 2.96
C LEU A 343 29.69 -23.51 3.61
N GLY A 344 29.81 -24.62 2.90
CA GLY A 344 29.54 -25.99 3.35
C GLY A 344 28.07 -26.43 3.25
N ALA A 345 27.17 -25.52 2.87
CA ALA A 345 25.76 -25.78 2.57
C ALA A 345 25.19 -24.61 1.74
N VAL A 346 23.97 -24.76 1.22
CA VAL A 346 23.26 -23.66 0.55
C VAL A 346 22.63 -22.73 1.59
N TYR A 347 22.92 -21.44 1.47
CA TYR A 347 22.37 -20.37 2.31
C TYR A 347 21.68 -19.32 1.46
N ASN A 348 20.66 -18.67 2.03
CA ASN A 348 20.15 -17.39 1.53
C ASN A 348 21.08 -16.29 2.03
N VAL A 349 22.15 -16.05 1.29
CA VAL A 349 23.18 -15.05 1.60
C VAL A 349 22.62 -13.67 1.34
N SER A 350 22.60 -12.81 2.37
CA SER A 350 22.03 -11.46 2.32
C SER A 350 23.06 -10.35 2.58
N GLY A 351 24.30 -10.71 2.84
CA GLY A 351 25.36 -9.73 3.03
C GLY A 351 26.70 -10.33 3.37
N PHE A 352 27.68 -9.47 3.60
CA PHE A 352 28.99 -9.85 4.08
C PHE A 352 29.62 -8.72 4.91
N ARG A 353 30.62 -9.08 5.72
CA ARG A 353 31.47 -8.15 6.43
C ARG A 353 32.92 -8.34 6.06
N TYR A 354 33.61 -7.25 5.79
CA TYR A 354 35.02 -7.19 5.46
C TYR A 354 35.79 -6.43 6.54
N LEU A 355 36.75 -7.08 7.17
CA LEU A 355 37.64 -6.49 8.15
C LEU A 355 39.06 -6.30 7.58
N PRO A 356 39.55 -5.06 7.44
CA PRO A 356 40.97 -4.79 7.20
C PRO A 356 41.78 -4.78 8.51
N ASN A 357 43.01 -5.31 8.53
CA ASN A 357 43.91 -5.20 9.69
C ASN A 357 45.18 -4.35 9.47
N GLN A 358 45.33 -3.71 8.30
CA GLN A 358 46.40 -2.76 8.02
C GLN A 358 45.92 -1.53 7.24
N LEU A 359 46.74 -0.47 7.20
CA LEU A 359 46.45 0.75 6.45
C LEU A 359 46.60 0.56 4.94
N ASN A 360 47.69 -0.08 4.51
CA ASN A 360 47.95 -0.40 3.11
C ASN A 360 47.30 -1.74 2.76
N GLY A 361 46.89 -1.94 1.51
CA GLY A 361 46.27 -3.19 1.08
C GLY A 361 44.76 -3.24 1.30
N ARG A 362 44.14 -2.15 1.75
CA ARG A 362 42.68 -2.12 1.90
C ARG A 362 42.00 -2.11 0.54
N ILE A 363 41.07 -3.04 0.35
CA ILE A 363 40.20 -3.06 -0.83
C ILE A 363 39.42 -1.74 -0.89
N LYS A 364 39.39 -1.12 -2.08
CA LYS A 364 38.58 0.05 -2.41
C LYS A 364 37.38 -0.36 -3.22
N ASP A 365 37.54 -0.62 -4.52
CA ASP A 365 36.44 -1.02 -5.39
C ASP A 365 36.32 -2.55 -5.42
N TRP A 366 35.10 -3.08 -5.37
CA TRP A 366 34.86 -4.51 -5.19
C TRP A 366 33.59 -5.01 -5.85
N GLU A 367 33.56 -6.33 -6.07
CA GLU A 367 32.40 -7.10 -6.53
C GLU A 367 32.22 -8.31 -5.61
N PHE A 368 30.98 -8.62 -5.25
CA PHE A 368 30.63 -9.80 -4.46
C PHE A 368 29.67 -10.69 -5.25
N TYR A 369 29.94 -11.99 -5.27
CA TYR A 369 29.15 -12.99 -5.98
C TYR A 369 28.73 -14.10 -5.01
N VAL A 370 27.56 -14.67 -5.28
CA VAL A 370 27.00 -15.84 -4.60
C VAL A 370 26.55 -16.82 -5.69
N SER A 371 26.91 -18.10 -5.57
CA SER A 371 26.57 -19.14 -6.55
C SER A 371 26.38 -20.51 -5.90
N THR A 372 25.66 -21.40 -6.57
CA THR A 372 25.60 -22.84 -6.27
C THR A 372 26.69 -23.63 -6.99
N SER A 373 27.49 -22.97 -7.85
CA SER A 373 28.57 -23.57 -8.64
C SER A 373 29.83 -22.72 -8.60
N THR A 374 31.00 -23.36 -8.59
CA THR A 374 32.31 -22.69 -8.74
C THR A 374 32.69 -22.46 -10.21
N ALA A 375 31.97 -23.08 -11.15
CA ALA A 375 32.21 -22.95 -12.59
C ALA A 375 31.48 -21.76 -13.22
N ASP A 376 30.32 -21.39 -12.67
CA ASP A 376 29.53 -20.24 -13.14
C ASP A 376 29.11 -19.37 -11.95
N TRP A 377 29.55 -18.12 -11.97
CA TRP A 377 29.29 -17.13 -10.92
C TRP A 377 28.15 -16.17 -11.28
N GLY A 378 27.70 -16.15 -12.54
CA GLY A 378 26.77 -15.16 -13.05
C GLY A 378 27.22 -13.70 -12.80
N THR A 379 26.26 -12.82 -12.54
CA THR A 379 26.49 -11.41 -12.21
C THR A 379 26.75 -11.20 -10.72
N PRO A 380 27.51 -10.16 -10.33
CA PRO A 380 27.71 -9.84 -8.92
C PRO A 380 26.37 -9.48 -8.25
N VAL A 381 26.16 -9.97 -7.03
CA VAL A 381 25.00 -9.61 -6.20
C VAL A 381 25.14 -8.21 -5.60
N ALA A 382 26.37 -7.73 -5.47
CA ALA A 382 26.67 -6.37 -5.06
C ALA A 382 28.02 -5.91 -5.62
N THR A 383 28.13 -4.62 -5.85
CA THR A 383 29.39 -3.94 -6.20
C THR A 383 29.47 -2.63 -5.42
N GLY A 384 30.66 -2.14 -5.13
CA GLY A 384 30.77 -0.86 -4.46
C GLY A 384 32.19 -0.41 -4.18
N THR A 385 32.29 0.64 -3.36
CA THR A 385 33.55 1.22 -2.90
C THR A 385 33.56 1.23 -1.36
N PHE A 386 34.56 0.61 -0.75
CA PHE A 386 34.76 0.69 0.71
C PHE A 386 35.35 2.03 1.12
N ALA A 387 34.87 2.56 2.25
CA ALA A 387 35.53 3.68 2.93
C ALA A 387 36.92 3.27 3.44
N ASN A 388 37.92 4.12 3.25
CA ASN A 388 39.28 3.89 3.73
C ASN A 388 39.37 4.10 5.25
N SER A 389 38.97 3.08 6.02
CA SER A 389 39.09 3.04 7.48
C SER A 389 39.41 1.63 7.96
N ALA A 390 39.93 1.52 9.19
CA ALA A 390 40.20 0.23 9.84
C ALA A 390 38.94 -0.50 10.36
N THR A 391 37.78 0.18 10.36
CA THR A 391 36.54 -0.41 10.88
C THR A 391 36.06 -1.52 9.96
N GLU A 392 35.42 -2.54 10.52
CA GLU A 392 34.72 -3.54 9.72
C GLU A 392 33.68 -2.86 8.81
N LYS A 393 33.54 -3.35 7.59
CA LYS A 393 32.57 -2.87 6.60
C LYS A 393 31.50 -3.92 6.43
N GLU A 394 30.26 -3.59 6.74
CA GLU A 394 29.10 -4.43 6.47
C GLU A 394 28.42 -3.97 5.19
N ILE A 395 28.14 -4.92 4.31
CA ILE A 395 27.36 -4.73 3.09
C ILE A 395 26.17 -5.68 3.15
N VAL A 396 24.99 -5.15 2.93
CA VAL A 396 23.74 -5.91 2.82
C VAL A 396 23.19 -5.75 1.40
N PHE A 397 22.63 -6.81 0.84
CA PHE A 397 22.03 -6.85 -0.48
C PHE A 397 20.80 -7.78 -0.49
N THR A 398 20.04 -7.79 -1.58
CA THR A 398 18.91 -8.71 -1.75
C THR A 398 19.40 -10.16 -1.65
N ALA A 399 18.81 -10.95 -0.75
CA ALA A 399 19.26 -12.30 -0.48
C ALA A 399 19.31 -13.17 -1.74
N LYS A 400 20.37 -13.95 -1.90
CA LYS A 400 20.54 -14.91 -3.00
C LYS A 400 20.91 -16.28 -2.44
N ALA A 401 20.23 -17.32 -2.90
CA ALA A 401 20.59 -18.70 -2.60
C ALA A 401 21.96 -19.04 -3.21
N GLY A 402 22.84 -19.64 -2.41
CA GLY A 402 24.11 -20.17 -2.88
C GLY A 402 24.94 -20.82 -1.79
N GLN A 403 25.87 -21.67 -2.22
CA GLN A 403 26.83 -22.34 -1.34
C GLN A 403 28.22 -21.71 -1.43
N TYR A 404 28.56 -21.12 -2.57
CA TYR A 404 29.86 -20.53 -2.83
C TYR A 404 29.74 -19.01 -2.87
N ILE A 405 30.75 -18.34 -2.32
CA ILE A 405 30.90 -16.89 -2.44
C ILE A 405 32.22 -16.55 -3.11
N ARG A 406 32.25 -15.41 -3.79
CA ARG A 406 33.47 -14.82 -4.35
C ARG A 406 33.48 -13.33 -4.06
N LEU A 407 34.53 -12.87 -3.41
CA LEU A 407 34.84 -11.44 -3.27
C LEU A 407 35.99 -11.10 -4.20
N ARG A 408 35.77 -10.18 -5.15
CA ARG A 408 36.81 -9.64 -6.03
C ARG A 408 37.16 -8.22 -5.62
N ALA A 409 38.44 -8.00 -5.32
CA ALA A 409 39.02 -6.67 -5.14
C ALA A 409 39.46 -6.13 -6.50
N LEU A 410 38.81 -5.06 -6.96
CA LEU A 410 39.13 -4.40 -8.23
C LEU A 410 40.23 -3.33 -8.08
N SER A 411 40.32 -2.70 -6.91
CA SER A 411 41.32 -1.67 -6.63
C SER A 411 41.72 -1.64 -5.15
N GLU A 412 42.94 -1.15 -4.85
CA GLU A 412 43.41 -0.83 -3.50
C GLU A 412 43.30 0.69 -3.25
N VAL A 413 43.05 1.09 -1.99
CA VAL A 413 42.78 2.50 -1.63
C VAL A 413 43.89 3.50 -1.99
N ASN A 414 45.15 3.07 -2.15
CA ASN A 414 46.29 3.88 -2.57
C ASN A 414 46.79 3.55 -3.98
N GLY A 415 46.08 2.71 -4.74
CA GLY A 415 46.44 2.32 -6.12
C GLY A 415 47.55 1.28 -6.23
N ASN A 416 47.88 0.57 -5.14
CA ASN A 416 48.83 -0.54 -5.19
C ASN A 416 48.22 -1.79 -5.83
N GLN A 417 49.07 -2.75 -6.17
CA GLN A 417 48.70 -4.03 -6.79
C GLN A 417 48.49 -5.15 -5.78
N TRP A 418 48.30 -4.85 -4.49
CA TRP A 418 48.11 -5.88 -3.47
C TRP A 418 46.98 -5.51 -2.53
N THR A 419 46.31 -6.52 -1.98
CA THR A 419 45.22 -6.35 -1.03
C THR A 419 45.30 -7.36 0.10
N HIS A 420 44.61 -7.08 1.21
CA HIS A 420 44.48 -8.01 2.32
C HIS A 420 43.06 -8.08 2.86
N ILE A 421 42.74 -9.19 3.50
CA ILE A 421 41.52 -9.41 4.26
C ILE A 421 41.92 -10.05 5.59
N ALA A 422 41.62 -9.39 6.71
CA ALA A 422 41.84 -9.97 8.02
C ALA A 422 40.72 -10.95 8.36
N GLU A 423 39.47 -10.54 8.16
CA GLU A 423 38.31 -11.40 8.33
C GLU A 423 37.24 -11.10 7.27
N LEU A 424 36.67 -12.16 6.74
CA LEU A 424 35.48 -12.17 5.90
C LEU A 424 34.38 -12.93 6.65
N ASN A 425 33.27 -12.26 6.92
CA ASN A 425 32.04 -12.87 7.43
C ASN A 425 30.97 -12.81 6.35
N VAL A 426 30.09 -13.81 6.28
CA VAL A 426 28.95 -13.82 5.37
C VAL A 426 27.69 -13.85 6.22
N LEU A 427 26.71 -13.03 5.84
CA LEU A 427 25.43 -12.88 6.53
C LEU A 427 24.37 -13.64 5.75
N GLY A 428 23.51 -14.37 6.45
CA GLY A 428 22.46 -15.15 5.83
C GLY A 428 21.92 -16.23 6.76
N VAL A 429 20.90 -16.92 6.26
CA VAL A 429 20.28 -18.06 6.95
C VAL A 429 20.38 -19.29 6.06
N VAL A 430 20.36 -20.48 6.66
CA VAL A 430 20.30 -21.74 5.91
C VAL A 430 19.10 -21.65 4.97
N SER A 431 19.31 -21.90 3.67
CA SER A 431 18.16 -21.98 2.77
C SER A 431 17.42 -23.27 3.09
N VAL A 432 16.13 -23.16 3.39
CA VAL A 432 15.28 -24.34 3.44
C VAL A 432 14.88 -24.61 2.01
N ASN A 433 15.33 -25.74 1.47
CA ASN A 433 15.03 -26.14 0.10
C ASN A 433 13.52 -26.11 -0.16
N GLN A 434 13.10 -25.36 -1.17
CA GLN A 434 11.71 -25.24 -1.59
C GLN A 434 11.43 -26.28 -2.67
N SER A 435 10.28 -26.95 -2.58
CA SER A 435 9.93 -27.95 -3.60
C SER A 435 9.79 -27.30 -4.98
N PRO A 436 10.22 -27.97 -6.06
CA PRO A 436 9.95 -27.54 -7.42
C PRO A 436 8.46 -27.67 -7.76
N ASP A 437 8.04 -27.04 -8.85
CA ASP A 437 6.69 -27.10 -9.42
C ASP A 437 6.74 -27.69 -10.84
N GLY A 438 5.98 -28.76 -11.08
CA GLY A 438 5.88 -29.45 -12.36
C GLY A 438 4.53 -29.25 -13.04
N VAL A 439 4.53 -28.60 -14.20
CA VAL A 439 3.30 -28.33 -14.96
C VAL A 439 3.23 -29.20 -16.22
N ILE A 440 2.05 -29.80 -16.46
CA ILE A 440 1.73 -30.45 -17.74
C ILE A 440 1.26 -29.38 -18.71
N ASP A 441 2.04 -29.14 -19.76
CA ASP A 441 1.74 -28.18 -20.82
C ASP A 441 0.78 -28.77 -21.84
N THR A 442 1.04 -30.01 -22.27
CA THR A 442 0.17 -30.79 -23.16
C THR A 442 -0.09 -32.16 -22.55
N PRO A 443 -1.34 -32.63 -22.50
CA PRO A 443 -2.55 -31.91 -22.87
C PRO A 443 -2.91 -30.80 -21.87
N VAL A 444 -3.51 -29.70 -22.36
CA VAL A 444 -3.89 -28.55 -21.52
C VAL A 444 -5.00 -28.86 -20.50
N GLY A 445 -5.69 -29.98 -20.67
CA GLY A 445 -6.76 -30.44 -19.79
C GLY A 445 -7.03 -31.93 -19.97
N ASN A 446 -8.06 -32.43 -19.30
CA ASN A 446 -8.46 -33.83 -19.43
C ASN A 446 -8.88 -34.15 -20.87
N VAL A 447 -8.57 -35.36 -21.33
CA VAL A 447 -8.79 -35.78 -22.71
C VAL A 447 -9.68 -37.02 -22.73
N THR A 448 -10.60 -37.09 -23.69
CA THR A 448 -11.35 -38.31 -24.00
C THR A 448 -11.01 -38.77 -25.41
N ILE A 449 -10.56 -40.01 -25.53
CA ILE A 449 -10.14 -40.65 -26.78
C ILE A 449 -10.75 -42.05 -26.89
N ASN A 450 -10.55 -42.72 -28.03
CA ASN A 450 -10.88 -44.14 -28.17
C ASN A 450 -9.62 -45.01 -28.03
N VAL A 451 -9.83 -46.29 -27.75
CA VAL A 451 -8.75 -47.29 -27.76
C VAL A 451 -7.99 -47.24 -29.09
N GLY A 452 -6.66 -47.10 -29.00
CA GLY A 452 -5.73 -47.04 -30.12
C GLY A 452 -5.29 -45.62 -30.50
N ASP A 453 -5.92 -44.58 -29.95
CA ASP A 453 -5.56 -43.18 -30.19
C ASP A 453 -4.29 -42.74 -29.43
N PHE A 454 -3.77 -41.56 -29.79
CA PHE A 454 -2.53 -40.99 -29.25
C PHE A 454 -2.81 -39.68 -28.50
N VAL A 455 -2.05 -39.42 -27.45
CA VAL A 455 -2.01 -38.14 -26.73
C VAL A 455 -0.56 -37.68 -26.64
N ASP A 456 -0.29 -36.42 -26.96
CA ASP A 456 1.03 -35.80 -26.83
C ASP A 456 1.24 -35.27 -25.40
N PHE A 457 2.42 -35.50 -24.85
CA PHE A 457 2.79 -35.10 -23.49
C PHE A 457 4.06 -34.27 -23.48
N THR A 458 3.92 -33.04 -23.00
CA THR A 458 5.00 -32.09 -22.77
C THR A 458 4.83 -31.46 -21.39
N GLY A 459 5.93 -31.14 -20.72
CA GLY A 459 5.91 -30.60 -19.37
C GLY A 459 7.04 -29.61 -19.12
N THR A 460 6.82 -28.71 -18.15
CA THR A 460 7.80 -27.72 -17.73
C THR A 460 8.03 -27.85 -16.23
N GLY A 461 9.30 -27.93 -15.81
CA GLY A 461 9.70 -27.87 -14.41
C GLY A 461 10.31 -26.52 -14.05
N THR A 462 9.92 -25.97 -12.89
CA THR A 462 10.57 -24.79 -12.31
C THR A 462 10.91 -25.02 -10.85
N ASP A 463 12.00 -24.43 -10.38
CA ASP A 463 12.43 -24.54 -9.00
C ASP A 463 12.67 -23.13 -8.42
N PRO A 464 12.00 -22.75 -7.31
CA PRO A 464 12.13 -21.42 -6.73
C PRO A 464 13.57 -21.05 -6.32
N ASP A 465 14.37 -22.04 -5.97
CA ASP A 465 15.75 -21.87 -5.51
C ASP A 465 16.77 -21.95 -6.68
N GLY A 466 16.32 -22.33 -7.88
CA GLY A 466 17.18 -22.55 -9.04
C GLY A 466 18.07 -23.79 -8.91
N ASN A 467 17.64 -24.79 -8.13
CA ASN A 467 18.38 -26.02 -7.86
C ASN A 467 18.39 -26.97 -9.09
N VAL A 468 19.25 -26.65 -10.05
CA VAL A 468 19.45 -27.42 -11.30
C VAL A 468 20.63 -28.41 -11.21
N PRO A 469 20.63 -29.53 -11.96
CA PRO A 469 19.59 -29.95 -12.92
C PRO A 469 18.35 -30.53 -12.24
N LEU A 470 17.19 -30.30 -12.85
CA LEU A 470 15.93 -30.94 -12.46
C LEU A 470 15.85 -32.36 -13.03
N THR A 471 15.11 -33.22 -12.34
CA THR A 471 14.78 -34.58 -12.79
C THR A 471 13.27 -34.74 -12.89
N TYR A 472 12.83 -35.57 -13.83
CA TYR A 472 11.44 -35.65 -14.26
C TYR A 472 10.92 -37.08 -14.15
N LEU A 473 9.62 -37.23 -13.82
CA LEU A 473 8.92 -38.50 -13.83
C LEU A 473 7.49 -38.32 -14.34
N TRP A 474 7.20 -38.94 -15.48
CA TRP A 474 5.86 -39.15 -16.01
C TRP A 474 5.36 -40.52 -15.60
N ASN A 475 4.22 -40.57 -14.91
CA ASN A 475 3.48 -41.81 -14.64
C ASN A 475 2.17 -41.79 -15.42
N PHE A 476 1.94 -42.79 -16.26
CA PHE A 476 0.77 -42.84 -17.15
C PHE A 476 -0.46 -43.54 -16.54
N GLY A 477 -0.45 -43.76 -15.23
CA GLY A 477 -1.52 -44.43 -14.49
C GLY A 477 -1.48 -45.95 -14.61
N ILE A 478 -1.78 -46.62 -13.50
CA ILE A 478 -1.89 -48.09 -13.45
C ILE A 478 -2.93 -48.58 -14.46
N GLY A 479 -2.56 -49.58 -15.25
CA GLY A 479 -3.46 -50.23 -16.21
C GLY A 479 -3.50 -49.61 -17.60
N SER A 480 -2.85 -48.46 -17.83
CA SER A 480 -2.76 -47.84 -19.16
C SER A 480 -1.96 -48.69 -20.15
N GLY A 481 -1.03 -49.50 -19.65
CA GLY A 481 -0.11 -50.30 -20.46
C GLY A 481 1.11 -49.52 -20.95
N ILE A 482 1.27 -48.27 -20.51
CA ILE A 482 2.37 -47.39 -20.86
C ILE A 482 3.37 -47.35 -19.69
N ALA A 483 4.67 -47.47 -19.99
CA ALA A 483 5.72 -47.38 -18.99
C ALA A 483 6.02 -45.92 -18.61
N ASP A 484 6.44 -45.70 -17.36
CA ASP A 484 6.87 -44.39 -16.87
C ASP A 484 8.05 -43.84 -17.70
N ALA A 485 8.11 -42.52 -17.84
CA ALA A 485 9.16 -41.83 -18.60
C ALA A 485 9.90 -40.80 -17.72
N THR A 486 11.19 -40.61 -17.96
CA THR A 486 12.04 -39.68 -17.18
C THR A 486 12.58 -38.51 -17.99
N THR A 487 12.14 -38.37 -19.23
CA THR A 487 12.41 -37.21 -20.08
C THR A 487 11.37 -36.13 -19.81
N GLU A 488 11.76 -34.86 -19.86
CA GLU A 488 10.85 -33.71 -19.67
C GLU A 488 9.66 -33.79 -20.65
N ASP A 489 9.95 -33.97 -21.94
CA ASP A 489 8.95 -34.14 -23.00
C ASP A 489 9.01 -35.56 -23.60
N PRO A 490 8.18 -36.51 -23.13
CA PRO A 490 8.11 -37.86 -23.70
C PRO A 490 7.42 -37.89 -25.07
N GLY A 491 6.65 -36.87 -25.43
CA GLY A 491 5.97 -36.75 -26.71
C GLY A 491 4.70 -37.62 -26.82
N VAL A 492 4.44 -38.16 -28.01
CA VAL A 492 3.20 -38.89 -28.32
C VAL A 492 3.17 -40.30 -27.72
N MET A 493 2.12 -40.57 -26.94
CA MET A 493 1.88 -41.86 -26.29
C MET A 493 0.55 -42.46 -26.74
N GLN A 494 0.54 -43.77 -27.04
CA GLN A 494 -0.65 -44.48 -27.53
C GLN A 494 -1.38 -45.21 -26.39
N PHE A 495 -2.69 -45.04 -26.28
CA PHE A 495 -3.51 -45.71 -25.27
C PHE A 495 -4.28 -46.89 -25.88
N ASN A 496 -3.86 -48.11 -25.56
CA ASN A 496 -4.45 -49.34 -26.11
C ASN A 496 -5.46 -50.02 -25.16
N ASN A 497 -5.59 -49.54 -23.93
CA ASN A 497 -6.49 -50.09 -22.93
C ASN A 497 -7.61 -49.10 -22.65
N ALA A 498 -8.86 -49.57 -22.63
CA ALA A 498 -9.99 -48.75 -22.19
C ALA A 498 -9.92 -48.50 -20.68
N GLY A 499 -10.32 -47.32 -20.24
CA GLY A 499 -10.27 -46.94 -18.83
C GLY A 499 -10.09 -45.44 -18.62
N VAL A 500 -9.97 -45.05 -17.36
CA VAL A 500 -9.69 -43.68 -16.94
C VAL A 500 -8.32 -43.69 -16.26
N PHE A 501 -7.35 -42.97 -16.82
CA PHE A 501 -5.97 -42.96 -16.34
C PHE A 501 -5.60 -41.57 -15.85
N ALA A 502 -5.18 -41.49 -14.58
CA ALA A 502 -4.58 -40.29 -14.03
C ALA A 502 -3.08 -40.28 -14.38
N VAL A 503 -2.72 -39.44 -15.35
CA VAL A 503 -1.34 -39.20 -15.76
C VAL A 503 -0.76 -38.10 -14.89
N THR A 504 0.38 -38.35 -14.24
CA THR A 504 1.06 -37.38 -13.38
C THR A 504 2.45 -37.03 -13.90
N PHE A 505 2.84 -35.78 -13.75
CA PHE A 505 4.18 -35.26 -14.03
C PHE A 505 4.79 -34.71 -12.74
N THR A 506 5.85 -35.36 -12.25
CA THR A 506 6.55 -34.97 -11.02
C THR A 506 7.94 -34.45 -11.38
N VAL A 507 8.30 -33.30 -10.81
CA VAL A 507 9.63 -32.71 -10.91
C VAL A 507 10.35 -32.88 -9.58
N THR A 508 11.64 -33.17 -9.60
CA THR A 508 12.49 -33.28 -8.40
C THR A 508 13.77 -32.49 -8.62
N ASP A 509 14.15 -31.69 -7.65
CA ASP A 509 15.33 -30.83 -7.72
C ASP A 509 16.65 -31.60 -7.52
N ALA A 510 17.77 -30.89 -7.69
CA ALA A 510 19.11 -31.46 -7.52
C ALA A 510 19.42 -31.90 -6.07
N LEU A 511 18.64 -31.44 -5.08
CA LEU A 511 18.75 -31.80 -3.67
C LEU A 511 17.81 -32.95 -3.27
N GLY A 512 17.02 -33.47 -4.22
CA GLY A 512 16.14 -34.62 -4.06
C GLY A 512 14.75 -34.31 -3.51
N LEU A 513 14.34 -33.04 -3.45
CA LEU A 513 13.00 -32.66 -3.04
C LEU A 513 12.06 -32.66 -4.26
N SER A 514 10.97 -33.41 -4.15
CA SER A 514 9.98 -33.54 -5.22
C SER A 514 8.83 -32.53 -5.07
N ASP A 515 8.21 -32.21 -6.19
CA ASP A 515 6.94 -31.49 -6.27
C ASP A 515 5.87 -32.20 -5.43
N PRO A 516 5.34 -31.57 -4.36
CA PRO A 516 4.32 -32.17 -3.50
C PRO A 516 2.94 -32.23 -4.16
N THR A 517 2.74 -31.50 -5.25
CA THR A 517 1.48 -31.41 -6.00
C THR A 517 1.71 -31.64 -7.51
N PRO A 518 2.16 -32.85 -7.91
CA PRO A 518 2.44 -33.16 -9.32
C PRO A 518 1.31 -32.76 -10.25
N GLY A 519 1.65 -32.12 -11.38
CA GLY A 519 0.72 -31.84 -12.46
C GLY A 519 -0.02 -33.13 -12.86
N THR A 520 -1.35 -33.08 -12.91
CA THR A 520 -2.18 -34.27 -13.18
C THR A 520 -3.15 -34.02 -14.33
N ARG A 521 -3.36 -35.04 -15.18
CA ARG A 521 -4.37 -35.07 -16.25
C ARG A 521 -5.12 -36.38 -16.25
N GLU A 522 -6.42 -36.32 -16.47
CA GLU A 522 -7.23 -37.52 -16.66
C GLU A 522 -7.40 -37.82 -18.15
N ILE A 523 -7.05 -39.03 -18.56
CA ILE A 523 -7.26 -39.56 -19.91
C ILE A 523 -8.33 -40.64 -19.85
N THR A 524 -9.49 -40.34 -20.44
CA THR A 524 -10.59 -41.31 -20.60
C THR A 524 -10.48 -41.98 -21.95
N VAL A 525 -10.39 -43.30 -21.98
CA VAL A 525 -10.23 -44.11 -23.18
C VAL A 525 -11.46 -45.00 -23.34
N ASN A 526 -12.28 -44.68 -24.34
CA ASN A 526 -13.53 -45.37 -24.64
C ASN A 526 -13.32 -46.52 -25.63
N VAL A 527 -14.23 -47.50 -25.57
CA VAL A 527 -14.40 -48.47 -26.65
C VAL A 527 -15.36 -47.85 -27.68
N PRO A 528 -15.05 -47.85 -28.99
CA PRO A 528 -15.97 -47.36 -30.01
C PRO A 528 -17.31 -48.12 -29.97
N ASN A 529 -18.44 -47.40 -30.02
CA ASN A 529 -19.77 -47.99 -30.08
C ASN A 529 -19.98 -48.74 -31.41
N GLN A 530 -20.42 -49.98 -31.34
CA GLN A 530 -20.76 -50.85 -32.46
C GLN A 530 -22.25 -50.77 -32.79
N PRO A 531 -22.64 -50.84 -34.08
CA PRO A 531 -24.05 -50.79 -34.46
C PRO A 531 -24.79 -52.08 -34.06
N PRO A 532 -26.09 -52.00 -33.73
CA PRO A 532 -26.93 -53.18 -33.55
C PRO A 532 -27.19 -53.90 -34.87
N ASP A 533 -27.35 -55.23 -34.79
CA ASP A 533 -27.73 -56.11 -35.89
C ASP A 533 -29.19 -56.59 -35.72
N GLY A 534 -29.91 -56.69 -36.83
CA GLY A 534 -31.32 -57.07 -36.87
C GLY A 534 -31.57 -58.25 -37.81
N VAL A 535 -32.22 -59.29 -37.31
CA VAL A 535 -32.51 -60.53 -38.04
C VAL A 535 -34.01 -60.72 -38.19
N ILE A 536 -34.46 -61.10 -39.39
CA ILE A 536 -35.83 -61.57 -39.63
C ILE A 536 -35.88 -63.05 -39.26
N ASP A 537 -36.61 -63.39 -38.20
CA ASP A 537 -36.79 -64.78 -37.74
C ASP A 537 -37.92 -65.48 -38.48
N THR A 538 -39.02 -64.77 -38.76
CA THR A 538 -40.12 -65.26 -39.57
C THR A 538 -40.51 -64.21 -40.60
N PRO A 539 -40.72 -64.58 -41.87
CA PRO A 539 -40.39 -65.88 -42.44
C PRO A 539 -38.86 -66.09 -42.55
N VAL A 540 -38.38 -67.31 -42.30
CA VAL A 540 -36.94 -67.68 -42.37
C VAL A 540 -36.32 -67.57 -43.78
N GLY A 541 -37.11 -67.15 -44.76
CA GLY A 541 -36.70 -66.98 -46.14
C GLY A 541 -37.84 -66.44 -46.98
N ASN A 542 -37.59 -66.31 -48.28
CA ASN A 542 -38.57 -65.77 -49.21
C ASN A 542 -39.84 -66.63 -49.23
N VAL A 543 -40.98 -65.98 -49.04
CA VAL A 543 -42.30 -66.61 -49.12
C VAL A 543 -43.03 -66.18 -50.39
N THR A 544 -43.81 -67.10 -50.97
CA THR A 544 -44.75 -66.80 -52.04
C THR A 544 -46.15 -67.03 -51.50
N ILE A 545 -47.00 -66.01 -51.60
CA ILE A 545 -48.37 -66.03 -51.08
C ILE A 545 -49.36 -65.61 -52.18
N ASN A 546 -50.62 -66.01 -52.05
CA ASN A 546 -51.68 -65.49 -52.90
C ASN A 546 -52.20 -64.17 -52.33
N VAL A 547 -52.86 -63.38 -53.18
CA VAL A 547 -53.51 -62.14 -52.75
C VAL A 547 -54.60 -62.47 -51.72
N GLY A 548 -54.46 -61.92 -50.51
CA GLY A 548 -55.38 -62.13 -49.39
C GLY A 548 -54.89 -63.15 -48.35
N ASP A 549 -53.77 -63.82 -48.59
CA ASP A 549 -53.10 -64.68 -47.60
C ASP A 549 -52.34 -63.83 -46.56
N PHE A 550 -52.07 -64.41 -45.39
CA PHE A 550 -51.37 -63.75 -44.28
C PHE A 550 -49.94 -64.30 -44.11
N VAL A 551 -49.00 -63.42 -43.73
CA VAL A 551 -47.62 -63.76 -43.33
C VAL A 551 -47.31 -63.03 -42.03
N GLY A 552 -46.96 -63.78 -40.99
CA GLY A 552 -46.45 -63.20 -39.75
C GLY A 552 -44.97 -62.86 -39.89
N PHE A 553 -44.56 -61.74 -39.31
CA PHE A 553 -43.16 -61.31 -39.28
C PHE A 553 -42.68 -61.21 -37.84
N THR A 554 -41.62 -61.93 -37.51
CA THR A 554 -40.95 -61.82 -36.21
C THR A 554 -39.48 -61.53 -36.45
N GLY A 555 -38.86 -60.79 -35.56
CA GLY A 555 -37.45 -60.44 -35.69
C GLY A 555 -36.77 -60.28 -34.34
N THR A 556 -35.45 -60.38 -34.36
CA THR A 556 -34.60 -60.23 -33.19
C THR A 556 -33.54 -59.18 -33.45
N GLY A 557 -33.28 -58.33 -32.46
CA GLY A 557 -32.21 -57.34 -32.48
C GLY A 557 -31.14 -57.68 -31.44
N THR A 558 -29.87 -57.55 -31.80
CA THR A 558 -28.75 -57.67 -30.87
C THR A 558 -27.77 -56.51 -31.04
N ASP A 559 -27.39 -55.86 -29.94
CA ASP A 559 -26.36 -54.82 -29.92
C ASP A 559 -25.08 -55.38 -29.30
N PRO A 560 -23.92 -55.36 -30.01
CA PRO A 560 -22.67 -55.90 -29.49
C PRO A 560 -22.18 -55.24 -28.20
N ASP A 561 -22.59 -53.99 -27.92
CA ASP A 561 -22.26 -53.27 -26.69
C ASP A 561 -23.30 -53.49 -25.58
N GLY A 562 -24.37 -54.25 -25.85
CA GLY A 562 -25.43 -54.54 -24.88
C GLY A 562 -26.37 -53.36 -24.62
N ASN A 563 -26.40 -52.36 -25.51
CA ASN A 563 -27.28 -51.20 -25.37
C ASN A 563 -28.75 -51.61 -25.52
N VAL A 564 -29.56 -51.42 -24.47
CA VAL A 564 -31.01 -51.72 -24.45
C VAL A 564 -31.80 -50.56 -23.83
N PRO A 565 -33.06 -50.30 -24.23
CA PRO A 565 -33.85 -51.04 -25.23
C PRO A 565 -33.48 -50.69 -26.68
N LEU A 566 -33.59 -51.67 -27.58
CA LEU A 566 -33.47 -51.46 -29.02
C LEU A 566 -34.76 -50.86 -29.60
N THR A 567 -34.65 -50.22 -30.76
CA THR A 567 -35.79 -49.72 -31.53
C THR A 567 -35.83 -50.42 -32.88
N TYR A 568 -37.04 -50.74 -33.36
CA TYR A 568 -37.27 -51.59 -34.52
C TYR A 568 -38.05 -50.83 -35.59
N LEU A 569 -37.79 -51.15 -36.87
CA LEU A 569 -38.55 -50.65 -38.01
C LEU A 569 -38.65 -51.73 -39.09
N TRP A 570 -39.87 -52.19 -39.34
CA TRP A 570 -40.22 -53.05 -40.47
C TRP A 570 -40.66 -52.19 -41.65
N ASN A 571 -40.01 -52.39 -42.80
CA ASN A 571 -40.40 -51.77 -44.06
C ASN A 571 -40.88 -52.84 -45.04
N PHE A 572 -42.16 -52.79 -45.41
CA PHE A 572 -42.79 -53.79 -46.28
C PHE A 572 -42.73 -53.44 -47.77
N GLY A 573 -42.04 -52.35 -48.12
CA GLY A 573 -41.83 -51.92 -49.49
C GLY A 573 -43.04 -51.25 -50.13
N ILE A 574 -42.77 -50.43 -51.15
CA ILE A 574 -43.80 -49.70 -51.88
C ILE A 574 -44.68 -50.65 -52.69
N GLY A 575 -46.01 -50.48 -52.59
CA GLY A 575 -46.99 -51.28 -53.31
C GLY A 575 -47.49 -52.54 -52.59
N SER A 576 -46.98 -52.83 -51.39
CA SER A 576 -47.47 -53.93 -50.53
C SER A 576 -48.88 -53.69 -49.99
N GLY A 577 -49.27 -52.42 -49.82
CA GLY A 577 -50.53 -52.04 -49.18
C GLY A 577 -50.53 -52.19 -47.65
N ILE A 578 -49.37 -52.51 -47.06
CA ILE A 578 -49.14 -52.66 -45.61
C ILE A 578 -48.36 -51.44 -45.12
N ALA A 579 -48.71 -50.89 -43.95
CA ALA A 579 -47.96 -49.81 -43.33
C ALA A 579 -46.71 -50.35 -42.61
N ASP A 580 -45.62 -49.57 -42.63
CA ASP A 580 -44.43 -49.85 -41.84
C ASP A 580 -44.78 -49.94 -40.35
N ALA A 581 -44.02 -50.74 -39.60
CA ALA A 581 -44.31 -51.05 -38.21
C ALA A 581 -43.07 -50.93 -37.31
N THR A 582 -43.26 -50.56 -36.05
CA THR A 582 -42.16 -50.27 -35.11
C THR A 582 -42.10 -51.22 -33.92
N THR A 583 -42.91 -52.27 -33.91
CA THR A 583 -42.83 -53.34 -32.89
C THR A 583 -41.95 -54.48 -33.39
N GLU A 584 -41.26 -55.14 -32.46
CA GLU A 584 -40.34 -56.25 -32.75
C GLU A 584 -41.04 -57.37 -33.54
N ASP A 585 -42.21 -57.82 -33.09
CA ASP A 585 -43.06 -58.81 -33.76
C ASP A 585 -44.33 -58.19 -34.39
N GLN A 586 -44.72 -58.73 -35.55
CA GLN A 586 -45.91 -58.39 -36.34
C GLN A 586 -46.73 -59.66 -36.64
N GLY A 587 -48.01 -59.65 -36.25
CA GLY A 587 -48.94 -60.79 -36.38
C GLY A 587 -49.75 -60.82 -37.66
#